data_AF-A0AB39Q9K1-F1
#
_entry.id   AF-A0AB39Q9K1-F1
#
_cell.length_a   1.000
_cell.length_b   1.000
_cell.length_c   1.000
_cell.angle_alpha   90.00
_cell.angle_beta   90.00
_cell.angle_gamma   90.00
#
_symmetry.space_group_name_H-M   'P 1'
#
loop_
_entity.id
_entity.type
_entity.pdbx_description
1 polymer ?
#
loop_
_entity_poly.entity_id
_entity_poly.type
_entity_poly.pdbx_seq_one_letter_code
_entity_poly.pdbx_strand_id
1 'polypeptide(L)'
;MLRKVVFDDEPHVVMQESAKVICLALASSGYGSLTADELDIVRSINRPKNVVSQSWAERRAREPSDADEGSLALEPSDFRFDWDFKDRWCKPLGEAFGISEETVLRLVGHTITATWQLACRGLHEDDPRYALKLYREGSTFAHHTTWPDADDLDFYLSTHAVWTLAGELLKTHPVYQDSEADTDLFTDWLGDFLLTRDDGRWLADRRDPSPQSVFQGPNDSPRPDWIWRLNSQHFSERLLASDGWVTVWESSDDTSYEAAQQVLIRSALVTPEKARALALALQTAPS
;
A
#
# COMPACT_ATOMS: atom_id res chain seq x y z
N MET A 1 -8.72 -16.10 19.07
CA MET A 1 -8.95 -15.04 18.07
C MET A 1 -7.97 -15.15 16.91
N LEU A 2 -6.65 -14.96 17.10
CA LEU A 2 -5.66 -15.02 16.01
C LEU A 2 -5.71 -16.33 15.19
N ARG A 3 -5.81 -17.48 15.87
CA ARG A 3 -5.96 -18.77 15.19
C ARG A 3 -7.20 -18.83 14.29
N LYS A 4 -8.32 -18.24 14.72
CA LYS A 4 -9.56 -18.22 13.94
C LYS A 4 -9.37 -17.43 12.64
N VAL A 5 -8.80 -16.23 12.75
CA VAL A 5 -8.48 -15.37 11.58
C VAL A 5 -7.54 -16.07 10.60
N VAL A 6 -6.59 -16.83 11.12
CA VAL A 6 -5.56 -17.52 10.31
C VAL A 6 -6.09 -18.80 9.67
N PHE A 7 -6.84 -19.62 10.40
CA PHE A 7 -7.14 -21.00 9.99
C PHE A 7 -8.61 -21.23 9.59
N ASP A 8 -9.54 -20.40 10.09
CA ASP A 8 -10.97 -20.67 10.01
C ASP A 8 -11.77 -19.61 9.23
N ASP A 9 -11.33 -18.36 9.23
CA ASP A 9 -12.04 -17.25 8.60
C ASP A 9 -11.76 -17.14 7.08
N GLU A 10 -12.65 -16.44 6.37
CA GLU A 10 -12.47 -16.07 4.96
C GLU A 10 -11.15 -15.32 4.72
N PRO A 11 -10.56 -15.38 3.51
CA PRO A 11 -9.20 -14.91 3.26
C PRO A 11 -9.13 -13.38 3.19
N HIS A 12 -9.25 -12.73 4.33
CA HIS A 12 -9.13 -11.29 4.45
C HIS A 12 -7.66 -10.89 4.62
N VAL A 13 -6.99 -10.53 3.53
CA VAL A 13 -5.52 -10.39 3.47
C VAL A 13 -4.91 -9.48 4.55
N VAL A 14 -5.50 -8.32 4.84
CA VAL A 14 -4.98 -7.38 5.86
C VAL A 14 -5.05 -7.94 7.28
N MET A 15 -6.20 -8.52 7.65
CA MET A 15 -6.38 -9.18 8.95
C MET A 15 -5.49 -10.41 9.08
N GLN A 16 -5.37 -11.20 8.01
CA GLN A 16 -4.52 -12.39 7.98
C GLN A 16 -3.04 -12.04 8.08
N GLU A 17 -2.56 -11.00 7.41
CA GLU A 17 -1.16 -10.56 7.53
C GLU A 17 -0.87 -10.04 8.93
N SER A 18 -1.78 -9.23 9.49
CA SER A 18 -1.66 -8.75 10.87
C SER A 18 -1.60 -9.93 11.86
N ALA A 19 -2.49 -10.91 11.71
CA ALA A 19 -2.52 -12.09 12.57
C ALA A 19 -1.27 -12.95 12.41
N LYS A 20 -0.76 -13.12 11.18
CA LYS A 20 0.49 -13.80 10.87
C LYS A 20 1.68 -13.15 11.58
N VAL A 21 1.85 -11.83 11.45
CA VAL A 21 2.95 -11.09 12.09
C VAL A 21 2.91 -11.30 13.60
N ILE A 22 1.73 -11.19 14.22
CA ILE A 22 1.57 -11.40 15.67
C ILE A 22 1.89 -12.85 16.05
N CYS A 23 1.39 -13.84 15.30
CA CYS A 23 1.66 -15.25 15.54
C CYS A 23 3.17 -15.57 15.47
N LEU A 24 3.88 -15.02 14.48
CA LEU A 24 5.32 -15.20 14.33
C LEU A 24 6.09 -14.54 15.48
N ALA A 25 5.73 -13.31 15.87
CA ALA A 25 6.35 -12.63 17.00
C ALA A 25 6.16 -13.40 18.32
N LEU A 26 4.94 -13.91 18.57
CA LEU A 26 4.65 -14.74 19.75
C LEU A 26 5.45 -16.04 19.75
N ALA A 27 5.56 -16.72 18.61
CA ALA A 27 6.35 -17.93 18.48
C ALA A 27 7.85 -17.66 18.74
N SER A 28 8.41 -16.60 18.16
CA SER A 28 9.81 -16.20 18.38
C SER A 28 10.12 -15.81 19.82
N SER A 29 9.13 -15.29 20.55
CA SER A 29 9.27 -14.94 21.97
C SER A 29 9.16 -16.14 22.93
N GLY A 30 8.83 -17.33 22.44
CA GLY A 30 8.62 -18.53 23.25
C GLY A 30 7.26 -18.61 23.96
N TYR A 31 6.35 -17.65 23.71
CA TYR A 31 5.00 -17.61 24.27
C TYR A 31 3.92 -18.17 23.32
N GLY A 32 4.29 -18.58 22.10
CA GLY A 32 3.37 -19.13 21.11
C GLY A 32 3.12 -20.64 21.25
N SER A 33 1.87 -21.06 21.15
CA SER A 33 1.45 -22.48 21.19
C SER A 33 1.24 -23.10 19.80
N LEU A 34 2.00 -22.64 18.79
CA LEU A 34 1.89 -23.14 17.41
C LEU A 34 2.79 -24.37 17.20
N THR A 35 2.28 -25.38 16.52
CA THR A 35 3.09 -26.51 16.06
C THR A 35 4.01 -26.11 14.90
N ALA A 36 4.97 -26.96 14.53
CA ALA A 36 5.83 -26.70 13.38
C ALA A 36 5.02 -26.57 12.08
N ASP A 37 4.05 -27.47 11.84
CA ASP A 37 3.17 -27.45 10.68
C ASP A 37 2.32 -26.17 10.64
N GLU A 38 1.79 -25.74 11.79
CA GLU A 38 1.03 -24.50 11.90
C GLU A 38 1.89 -23.26 11.64
N LEU A 39 3.15 -23.27 12.06
CA LEU A 39 4.08 -22.17 11.76
C LEU A 39 4.38 -22.08 10.26
N ASP A 40 4.50 -23.21 9.58
CA ASP A 40 4.73 -23.21 8.14
C ASP A 40 3.50 -22.72 7.37
N ILE A 41 2.29 -23.07 7.82
CA ILE A 41 1.05 -22.47 7.31
C ILE A 41 1.07 -20.95 7.53
N VAL A 42 1.34 -20.50 8.75
CA VAL A 42 1.41 -19.06 9.08
C VAL A 42 2.39 -18.32 8.18
N ARG A 43 3.58 -18.88 7.93
CA ARG A 43 4.58 -18.27 7.04
C ARG A 43 4.11 -18.14 5.60
N SER A 44 3.28 -19.08 5.14
CA SER A 44 2.75 -19.12 3.76
C SER A 44 1.57 -18.19 3.51
N ILE A 45 0.94 -17.64 4.55
CA ILE A 45 -0.19 -16.70 4.42
C ILE A 45 0.23 -15.48 3.61
N ASN A 46 -0.63 -15.07 2.67
CA ASN A 46 -0.43 -13.95 1.75
C ASN A 46 0.94 -13.99 1.04
N ARG A 47 1.43 -15.19 0.72
CA ARG A 47 2.58 -15.37 -0.15
C ARG A 47 2.10 -15.85 -1.51
N PRO A 48 2.34 -15.09 -2.59
CA PRO A 48 2.00 -15.53 -3.93
C PRO A 48 2.67 -16.88 -4.24
N LYS A 49 1.88 -17.85 -4.71
CA LYS A 49 2.40 -19.17 -5.09
C LYS A 49 3.04 -19.17 -6.48
N ASN A 50 2.64 -18.22 -7.32
CA ASN A 50 3.12 -18.07 -8.69
C ASN A 50 3.34 -16.58 -8.96
N VAL A 51 4.56 -16.20 -9.31
CA VAL A 51 4.94 -14.83 -9.63
C VAL A 51 5.41 -14.77 -11.07
N VAL A 52 4.82 -13.88 -11.86
CA VAL A 52 5.14 -13.66 -13.26
C VAL A 52 5.89 -12.34 -13.39
N SER A 53 7.17 -12.42 -13.74
CA SER A 53 7.99 -11.24 -14.00
C SER A 53 7.73 -10.71 -15.41
N GLN A 54 7.48 -9.41 -15.51
CA GLN A 54 7.30 -8.71 -16.78
C GLN A 54 7.82 -7.28 -16.68
N SER A 55 8.19 -6.67 -17.79
CA SER A 55 8.53 -5.24 -17.82
C SER A 55 7.28 -4.36 -17.74
N TRP A 56 7.47 -3.11 -17.31
CA TRP A 56 6.40 -2.10 -17.32
C TRP A 56 5.75 -1.92 -18.70
N ALA A 57 6.55 -2.03 -19.78
CA ALA A 57 6.06 -1.90 -21.15
C ALA A 57 5.15 -3.06 -21.55
N GLU A 58 5.52 -4.30 -21.20
CA GLU A 58 4.69 -5.48 -21.43
C GLU A 58 3.38 -5.40 -20.64
N ARG A 59 3.45 -4.98 -19.37
CA ARG A 59 2.28 -4.78 -18.52
C ARG A 59 1.30 -3.77 -19.09
N ARG A 60 1.79 -2.63 -19.60
CA ARG A 60 0.94 -1.59 -20.23
C ARG A 60 0.39 -1.99 -21.59
N ALA A 61 1.10 -2.84 -22.33
CA ALA A 61 0.64 -3.33 -23.63
C ALA A 61 -0.41 -4.44 -23.51
N ARG A 62 -0.53 -5.07 -22.32
CA ARG A 62 -1.56 -6.06 -22.05
C ARG A 62 -2.92 -5.38 -21.91
N GLU A 63 -3.74 -5.48 -22.95
CA GLU A 63 -5.17 -5.34 -22.77
C GLU A 63 -5.69 -6.59 -22.03
N PRO A 64 -6.43 -6.43 -20.92
CA PRO A 64 -7.12 -7.56 -20.31
C PRO A 64 -8.01 -8.20 -21.38
N SER A 65 -7.72 -9.46 -21.71
CA SER A 65 -8.46 -10.18 -22.75
C SER A 65 -9.70 -10.82 -22.14
N ASP A 66 -10.84 -10.75 -22.83
CA ASP A 66 -12.07 -11.47 -22.46
C ASP A 66 -11.84 -12.98 -22.25
N ALA A 67 -10.80 -13.56 -22.89
CA ALA A 67 -10.43 -14.96 -22.71
C ALA A 67 -9.76 -15.23 -21.34
N ASP A 68 -9.02 -14.27 -20.79
CA ASP A 68 -8.36 -14.37 -19.48
C ASP A 68 -9.37 -14.14 -18.34
N GLU A 69 -10.38 -13.30 -18.58
CA GLU A 69 -11.42 -12.97 -17.60
C GLU A 69 -12.70 -13.82 -17.73
N GLY A 70 -12.78 -14.70 -18.74
CA GLY A 70 -14.00 -15.47 -19.02
C GLY A 70 -14.49 -16.35 -17.86
N SER A 71 -13.59 -16.78 -16.96
CA SER A 71 -13.95 -17.52 -15.73
C SER A 71 -14.48 -16.63 -14.59
N LEU A 72 -14.26 -15.32 -14.69
CA LEU A 72 -14.68 -14.27 -13.75
C LEU A 72 -15.90 -13.49 -14.26
N ALA A 73 -16.44 -13.88 -15.42
CA ALA A 73 -17.61 -13.26 -16.02
C ALA A 73 -18.84 -13.45 -15.11
N LEU A 74 -19.20 -12.40 -14.40
CA LEU A 74 -20.42 -12.29 -13.61
C LEU A 74 -21.28 -11.14 -14.15
N GLU A 75 -22.57 -11.18 -13.83
CA GLU A 75 -23.44 -10.01 -14.03
C GLU A 75 -23.02 -8.90 -13.06
N PRO A 76 -23.23 -7.61 -13.40
CA PRO A 76 -22.97 -6.50 -12.49
C PRO A 76 -23.74 -6.67 -11.16
N SER A 77 -23.11 -6.29 -10.05
CA SER A 77 -23.78 -6.20 -8.75
C SER A 77 -24.61 -4.92 -8.67
N ASP A 78 -25.73 -4.96 -7.93
CA ASP A 78 -26.55 -3.78 -7.64
C ASP A 78 -25.90 -2.85 -6.58
N PHE A 79 -24.79 -3.27 -5.97
CA PHE A 79 -24.05 -2.45 -5.02
C PHE A 79 -23.39 -1.25 -5.71
N ARG A 80 -23.60 -0.06 -5.14
CA ARG A 80 -23.02 1.19 -5.63
C ARG A 80 -21.75 1.51 -4.86
N PHE A 81 -20.75 1.95 -5.61
CA PHE A 81 -19.46 2.35 -5.08
C PHE A 81 -19.27 3.86 -5.18
N ASP A 82 -18.40 4.38 -4.33
CA ASP A 82 -17.86 5.73 -4.46
C ASP A 82 -17.27 5.99 -5.85
N TRP A 83 -17.33 7.25 -6.27
CA TRP A 83 -17.12 7.63 -7.68
C TRP A 83 -15.72 7.27 -8.20
N ASP A 84 -14.68 7.35 -7.38
CA ASP A 84 -13.30 7.02 -7.75
C ASP A 84 -12.84 5.65 -7.20
N PHE A 85 -13.73 4.87 -6.58
CA PHE A 85 -13.40 3.57 -6.00
C PHE A 85 -12.76 2.63 -7.03
N LYS A 86 -13.33 2.60 -8.24
CA LYS A 86 -12.79 1.81 -9.36
C LYS A 86 -11.34 2.16 -9.67
N ASP A 87 -11.05 3.46 -9.83
CA ASP A 87 -9.74 3.93 -10.30
C ASP A 87 -8.69 3.87 -9.18
N ARG A 88 -9.11 3.97 -7.91
CA ARG A 88 -8.22 4.10 -6.76
C ARG A 88 -8.01 2.80 -5.98
N TRP A 89 -9.01 1.91 -5.95
CA TRP A 89 -8.97 0.67 -5.19
C TRP A 89 -8.97 -0.56 -6.09
N CYS A 90 -9.83 -0.58 -7.12
CA CYS A 90 -9.93 -1.75 -8.00
C CYS A 90 -8.75 -1.86 -8.97
N LYS A 91 -8.30 -0.74 -9.54
CA LYS A 91 -7.20 -0.72 -10.50
C LYS A 91 -5.87 -1.25 -9.94
N PRO A 92 -5.35 -0.81 -8.78
CA PRO A 92 -4.10 -1.36 -8.24
C PRO A 92 -4.18 -2.88 -8.01
N LEU A 93 -5.31 -3.37 -7.50
CA LEU A 93 -5.52 -4.81 -7.32
C LEU A 93 -5.57 -5.55 -8.66
N GLY A 94 -6.25 -4.97 -9.66
CA GLY A 94 -6.32 -5.52 -11.01
C GLY A 94 -4.95 -5.60 -11.67
N GLU A 95 -4.10 -4.59 -11.49
CA GLU A 95 -2.72 -4.61 -11.97
C GLU A 95 -1.91 -5.75 -11.34
N ALA A 96 -2.09 -6.02 -10.04
CA ALA A 96 -1.38 -7.09 -9.33
C ALA A 96 -1.72 -8.50 -9.83
N PHE A 97 -2.98 -8.75 -10.21
CA PHE A 97 -3.46 -10.06 -10.67
C PHE A 97 -3.63 -10.18 -12.18
N GLY A 98 -3.50 -9.07 -12.89
CA GLY A 98 -3.67 -8.98 -14.33
C GLY A 98 -5.09 -9.13 -14.84
N ILE A 99 -6.03 -8.53 -14.11
CA ILE A 99 -7.44 -8.42 -14.48
C ILE A 99 -7.85 -6.95 -14.51
N SER A 100 -8.90 -6.62 -15.26
CA SER A 100 -9.41 -5.25 -15.39
C SER A 100 -9.99 -4.73 -14.08
N GLU A 101 -9.86 -3.43 -13.85
CA GLU A 101 -10.49 -2.71 -12.73
C GLU A 101 -12.02 -2.89 -12.71
N GLU A 102 -12.65 -3.08 -13.88
CA GLU A 102 -14.09 -3.32 -14.00
C GLU A 102 -14.47 -4.74 -13.52
N THR A 103 -13.66 -5.74 -13.85
CA THR A 103 -13.83 -7.09 -13.30
C THR A 103 -13.59 -7.12 -11.79
N VAL A 104 -12.59 -6.40 -11.28
CA VAL A 104 -12.40 -6.26 -9.83
C VAL A 104 -13.61 -5.59 -9.18
N LEU A 105 -14.08 -4.45 -9.68
CA LEU A 105 -15.26 -3.73 -9.14
C LEU A 105 -16.48 -4.64 -9.05
N ARG A 106 -16.74 -5.41 -10.11
CA ARG A 106 -17.84 -6.38 -10.16
C ARG A 106 -17.67 -7.50 -9.14
N LEU A 107 -16.47 -8.08 -9.04
CA LEU A 107 -16.18 -9.16 -8.08
C LEU A 107 -16.33 -8.67 -6.63
N VAL A 108 -15.87 -7.46 -6.32
CA VAL A 108 -16.07 -6.82 -5.01
C VAL A 108 -17.56 -6.69 -4.69
N GLY A 109 -18.36 -6.23 -5.66
CA GLY A 109 -19.81 -6.13 -5.50
C GLY A 109 -20.45 -7.48 -5.20
N HIS A 110 -20.01 -8.55 -5.89
CA HIS A 110 -20.45 -9.92 -5.62
C HIS A 110 -20.00 -10.43 -4.25
N THR A 111 -18.80 -10.10 -3.80
CA THR A 111 -18.35 -10.43 -2.43
C THR A 111 -19.33 -9.88 -1.40
N ILE A 112 -19.80 -8.63 -1.57
CA ILE A 112 -20.76 -8.02 -0.65
C ILE A 112 -22.15 -8.66 -0.78
N THR A 113 -22.69 -8.73 -2.00
CA THR A 113 -24.11 -9.08 -2.22
C THR A 113 -24.39 -10.57 -2.26
N ALA A 114 -23.45 -11.38 -2.75
CA ALA A 114 -23.63 -12.83 -2.96
C ALA A 114 -22.87 -13.68 -1.94
N THR A 115 -21.61 -13.33 -1.64
CA THR A 115 -20.80 -14.08 -0.65
C THR A 115 -21.25 -13.76 0.77
N TRP A 116 -21.26 -12.48 1.14
CA TRP A 116 -21.67 -12.06 2.48
C TRP A 116 -23.19 -11.91 2.64
N GLN A 117 -23.93 -11.93 1.53
CA GLN A 117 -25.40 -11.86 1.50
C GLN A 117 -25.95 -10.65 2.26
N LEU A 118 -25.24 -9.53 2.20
CA LEU A 118 -25.67 -8.29 2.85
C LEU A 118 -26.69 -7.56 1.97
N ALA A 119 -27.82 -7.18 2.56
CA ALA A 119 -28.89 -6.46 1.87
C ALA A 119 -28.63 -4.95 1.70
N CYS A 120 -27.36 -4.54 1.65
CA CYS A 120 -26.93 -3.16 1.44
C CYS A 120 -26.70 -2.89 -0.04
N ARG A 121 -27.01 -1.67 -0.48
CA ARG A 121 -26.91 -1.21 -1.86
C ARG A 121 -25.76 -0.23 -2.07
N GLY A 122 -24.99 0.08 -1.02
CA GLY A 122 -23.96 1.12 -1.06
C GLY A 122 -24.57 2.52 -1.11
N LEU A 123 -25.70 2.71 -0.43
CA LEU A 123 -26.35 4.00 -0.29
C LEU A 123 -26.28 4.48 1.15
N HIS A 124 -26.25 5.79 1.33
CA HIS A 124 -26.36 6.47 2.61
C HIS A 124 -27.53 5.98 3.48
N GLU A 125 -28.66 5.60 2.86
CA GLU A 125 -29.83 5.05 3.55
C GLU A 125 -29.58 3.70 4.23
N ASP A 126 -28.59 2.96 3.74
CA ASP A 126 -28.24 1.65 4.27
C ASP A 126 -27.43 1.76 5.58
N ASP A 127 -26.89 2.95 5.89
CA ASP A 127 -26.18 3.23 7.13
C ASP A 127 -27.05 4.05 8.12
N PRO A 128 -27.53 3.45 9.22
CA PRO A 128 -28.32 4.14 10.22
C PRO A 128 -27.61 5.35 10.85
N ARG A 129 -26.27 5.38 10.85
CA ARG A 129 -25.47 6.47 11.45
C ARG A 129 -25.70 7.80 10.74
N TYR A 130 -26.03 7.75 9.46
CA TYR A 130 -26.38 8.92 8.68
C TYR A 130 -27.75 9.50 9.08
N ALA A 131 -28.78 8.67 9.24
CA ALA A 131 -30.08 9.10 9.74
C ALA A 131 -30.01 9.67 11.17
N LEU A 132 -29.10 9.12 11.99
CA LEU A 132 -28.80 9.60 13.34
C LEU A 132 -27.87 10.83 13.38
N LYS A 133 -27.36 11.29 12.23
CA LYS A 133 -26.44 12.44 12.11
C LYS A 133 -25.21 12.31 13.01
N LEU A 134 -24.62 11.13 13.06
CA LEU A 134 -23.42 10.85 13.87
C LEU A 134 -22.12 11.31 13.22
N TYR A 135 -22.14 11.53 11.90
CA TYR A 135 -20.99 12.05 11.18
C TYR A 135 -20.86 13.55 11.30
N ARG A 136 -19.61 14.01 11.40
CA ARG A 136 -19.29 15.41 11.19
C ARG A 136 -19.39 15.68 9.68
N GLU A 137 -19.82 16.88 9.32
CA GLU A 137 -19.81 17.32 7.92
C GLU A 137 -18.42 17.12 7.30
N GLY A 138 -18.37 16.41 6.18
CA GLY A 138 -17.14 16.08 5.45
C GLY A 138 -16.30 14.93 6.02
N SER A 139 -16.63 14.35 7.18
CA SER A 139 -15.75 13.32 7.79
C SER A 139 -15.74 11.99 7.04
N THR A 140 -16.77 11.70 6.25
CA THR A 140 -16.86 10.47 5.45
C THR A 140 -16.31 10.64 4.04
N PHE A 141 -15.86 11.84 3.68
CA PHE A 141 -15.36 12.09 2.33
C PHE A 141 -13.94 11.54 2.18
N ALA A 142 -13.81 10.47 1.40
CA ALA A 142 -12.54 10.02 0.88
C ALA A 142 -12.20 10.79 -0.41
N HIS A 143 -10.94 11.15 -0.59
CA HIS A 143 -10.44 11.70 -1.84
C HIS A 143 -9.21 10.93 -2.29
N HIS A 144 -9.30 10.30 -3.46
CA HIS A 144 -8.25 9.45 -4.00
C HIS A 144 -7.92 8.28 -3.06
N THR A 145 -6.72 8.25 -2.49
CA THR A 145 -6.25 7.24 -1.56
C THR A 145 -6.26 7.73 -0.11
N THR A 146 -6.83 8.92 0.14
CA THR A 146 -6.95 9.46 1.50
C THR A 146 -8.00 8.67 2.26
N TRP A 147 -7.59 8.06 3.37
CA TRP A 147 -8.53 7.42 4.29
C TRP A 147 -9.43 8.49 4.92
N PRO A 148 -10.77 8.33 4.91
CA PRO A 148 -11.68 9.32 5.49
C PRO A 148 -11.50 9.40 7.02
N ASP A 149 -11.85 10.55 7.62
CA ASP A 149 -11.81 10.70 9.08
C ASP A 149 -12.75 9.72 9.80
N ALA A 150 -13.83 9.31 9.13
CA ALA A 150 -14.77 8.32 9.61
C ALA A 150 -15.30 7.45 8.45
N ASP A 151 -15.20 6.14 8.60
CA ASP A 151 -15.73 5.20 7.62
C ASP A 151 -17.26 5.14 7.72
N ASP A 152 -17.94 5.37 6.60
CA ASP A 152 -19.33 4.98 6.45
C ASP A 152 -19.49 3.51 6.06
N LEU A 153 -20.74 3.04 6.00
CA LEU A 153 -20.98 1.62 5.79
C LEU A 153 -20.53 1.20 4.39
N ASP A 154 -20.72 2.03 3.36
CA ASP A 154 -20.34 1.64 2.01
C ASP A 154 -18.81 1.57 1.88
N PHE A 155 -18.09 2.57 2.41
CA PHE A 155 -16.64 2.62 2.31
C PHE A 155 -16.03 1.44 3.06
N TYR A 156 -16.54 1.14 4.27
CA TYR A 156 -16.13 -0.01 5.06
C TYR A 156 -16.37 -1.33 4.31
N LEU A 157 -17.58 -1.55 3.78
CA LEU A 157 -17.87 -2.80 3.07
C LEU A 157 -17.04 -2.96 1.81
N SER A 158 -16.83 -1.87 1.06
CA SER A 158 -16.09 -1.86 -0.19
C SER A 158 -14.61 -2.18 0.01
N THR A 159 -13.96 -1.54 0.99
CA THR A 159 -12.54 -1.79 1.31
C THR A 159 -12.32 -3.20 1.85
N HIS A 160 -13.18 -3.66 2.77
CA HIS A 160 -13.12 -5.04 3.27
C HIS A 160 -13.39 -6.09 2.19
N ALA A 161 -14.29 -5.82 1.24
CA ALA A 161 -14.57 -6.75 0.15
C ALA A 161 -13.40 -6.84 -0.84
N VAL A 162 -12.71 -5.74 -1.12
CA VAL A 162 -11.45 -5.73 -1.88
C VAL A 162 -10.39 -6.60 -1.21
N TRP A 163 -10.21 -6.46 0.12
CA TRP A 163 -9.25 -7.26 0.87
C TRP A 163 -9.59 -8.75 0.91
N THR A 164 -10.87 -9.11 1.00
CA THR A 164 -11.31 -10.51 0.89
C THR A 164 -11.13 -11.06 -0.52
N LEU A 165 -11.49 -10.29 -1.55
CA LEU A 165 -11.31 -10.69 -2.94
C LEU A 165 -9.84 -10.95 -3.27
N ALA A 166 -8.94 -10.09 -2.80
CA ALA A 166 -7.49 -10.26 -3.02
C ALA A 166 -6.99 -11.62 -2.48
N GLY A 167 -7.52 -12.05 -1.33
CA GLY A 167 -7.17 -13.35 -0.75
C GLY A 167 -7.75 -14.53 -1.52
N GLU A 168 -8.90 -14.39 -2.18
CA GLU A 168 -9.43 -15.39 -3.11
C GLU A 168 -8.62 -15.46 -4.42
N LEU A 169 -8.23 -14.30 -4.97
CA LEU A 169 -7.40 -14.22 -6.18
C LEU A 169 -6.03 -14.87 -5.94
N LEU A 170 -5.39 -14.65 -4.78
CA LEU A 170 -4.13 -15.29 -4.40
C LEU A 170 -4.15 -16.83 -4.46
N LYS A 171 -5.31 -17.47 -4.28
CA LYS A 171 -5.42 -18.93 -4.32
C LYS A 171 -5.33 -19.48 -5.74
N THR A 172 -5.71 -18.69 -6.74
CA THR A 172 -6.05 -19.16 -8.09
C THR A 172 -5.28 -18.45 -9.20
N HIS A 173 -4.87 -17.20 -8.97
CA HIS A 173 -4.25 -16.34 -9.99
C HIS A 173 -2.75 -16.15 -9.72
N PRO A 174 -1.93 -16.02 -10.78
CA PRO A 174 -0.58 -15.53 -10.64
C PRO A 174 -0.59 -14.07 -10.18
N VAL A 175 0.48 -13.68 -9.51
CA VAL A 175 0.76 -12.29 -9.19
C VAL A 175 1.87 -11.78 -10.11
N TYR A 176 1.77 -10.53 -10.52
CA TYR A 176 2.77 -9.91 -11.39
C TYR A 176 3.84 -9.15 -10.60
N GLN A 177 5.04 -9.14 -11.14
CA GLN A 177 6.17 -8.38 -10.62
C GLN A 177 6.82 -7.62 -11.78
N ASP A 178 7.03 -6.31 -11.60
CA ASP A 178 7.79 -5.51 -12.56
C ASP A 178 9.27 -5.98 -12.53
N SER A 179 9.92 -6.15 -13.69
CA SER A 179 11.24 -6.80 -13.81
C SER A 179 12.36 -6.13 -13.01
N GLU A 180 12.22 -4.82 -12.77
CA GLU A 180 13.17 -4.01 -12.01
C GLU A 180 12.76 -3.81 -10.54
N ALA A 181 11.61 -4.36 -10.12
CA ALA A 181 11.10 -4.24 -8.76
C ALA A 181 11.62 -5.37 -7.87
N ASP A 182 11.94 -5.04 -6.61
CA ASP A 182 12.39 -6.00 -5.61
C ASP A 182 11.25 -6.91 -5.11
N THR A 183 10.01 -6.46 -5.27
CA THR A 183 8.79 -7.07 -4.72
C THR A 183 7.71 -7.21 -5.79
N ASP A 184 6.82 -8.17 -5.60
CA ASP A 184 5.65 -8.35 -6.46
C ASP A 184 4.56 -7.30 -6.16
N LEU A 185 3.73 -7.02 -7.15
CA LEU A 185 2.72 -5.96 -7.08
C LEU A 185 1.65 -6.20 -6.00
N PHE A 186 1.35 -7.46 -5.66
CA PHE A 186 0.42 -7.76 -4.57
C PHE A 186 1.04 -7.45 -3.21
N THR A 187 2.29 -7.84 -3.00
CA THR A 187 3.02 -7.58 -1.75
C THR A 187 3.17 -6.08 -1.52
N ASP A 188 3.47 -5.31 -2.57
CA ASP A 188 3.51 -3.85 -2.51
C ASP A 188 2.13 -3.26 -2.18
N TRP A 189 1.10 -3.67 -2.92
CA TRP A 189 -0.28 -3.23 -2.68
C TRP A 189 -0.78 -3.55 -1.27
N LEU A 190 -0.47 -4.74 -0.73
CA LEU A 190 -0.86 -5.10 0.63
C LEU A 190 -0.17 -4.21 1.66
N GLY A 191 1.08 -3.82 1.40
CA GLY A 191 1.90 -2.97 2.26
C GLY A 191 1.25 -1.63 2.61
N ASP A 192 0.49 -1.05 1.68
CA ASP A 192 -0.23 0.23 1.87
C ASP A 192 -1.27 0.18 3.00
N PHE A 193 -1.72 -1.01 3.39
CA PHE A 193 -2.76 -1.20 4.41
C PHE A 193 -2.22 -1.74 5.74
N LEU A 194 -0.91 -2.01 5.84
CA LEU A 194 -0.31 -2.58 7.05
C LEU A 194 0.11 -1.48 8.03
N LEU A 195 -0.09 -1.77 9.32
CA LEU A 195 0.30 -0.85 10.42
C LEU A 195 1.74 -1.09 10.90
N THR A 196 2.43 -2.05 10.29
CA THR A 196 3.78 -2.47 10.66
C THR A 196 4.77 -2.21 9.54
N ARG A 197 5.99 -1.84 9.94
CA ARG A 197 7.14 -1.71 9.06
C ARG A 197 7.72 -3.09 8.75
N ASP A 198 8.59 -3.12 7.74
CA ASP A 198 9.41 -4.27 7.35
C ASP A 198 10.28 -4.83 8.49
N ASP A 199 10.71 -3.98 9.42
CA ASP A 199 11.46 -4.37 10.63
C ASP A 199 10.58 -4.91 11.78
N GLY A 200 9.27 -5.06 11.56
CA GLY A 200 8.30 -5.58 12.52
C GLY A 200 7.87 -4.59 13.60
N ARG A 201 8.31 -3.32 13.55
CA ARG A 201 7.84 -2.25 14.45
C ARG A 201 6.57 -1.60 13.91
N TRP A 202 5.83 -0.92 14.78
CA TRP A 202 4.64 -0.18 14.35
C TRP A 202 5.03 1.09 13.61
N LEU A 203 4.21 1.51 12.65
CA LEU A 203 4.34 2.83 12.04
C LEU A 203 4.24 3.94 13.10
N ALA A 204 3.36 3.76 14.09
CA ALA A 204 3.21 4.66 15.23
C ALA A 204 4.45 4.75 16.15
N ASP A 205 5.37 3.77 16.08
CA ASP A 205 6.63 3.83 16.83
C ASP A 205 7.64 4.79 16.18
N ARG A 206 7.41 5.22 14.93
CA ARG A 206 8.21 6.28 14.33
C ARG A 206 7.89 7.59 15.03
N ARG A 207 8.85 8.03 15.84
CA ARG A 207 8.86 9.37 16.48
C ARG A 207 9.86 10.31 15.82
N ASP A 208 10.47 9.87 14.72
CA ASP A 208 11.41 10.69 13.97
C ASP A 208 10.66 11.90 13.39
N PRO A 209 11.26 13.09 13.41
CA PRO A 209 10.68 14.23 12.73
C PRO A 209 10.49 13.88 11.25
N SER A 210 9.38 14.32 10.66
CA SER A 210 9.21 14.27 9.21
C SER A 210 10.40 14.95 8.52
N PRO A 211 10.85 14.45 7.35
CA PRO A 211 11.82 15.15 6.54
C PRO A 211 11.41 16.62 6.38
N GLN A 212 12.38 17.53 6.47
CA GLN A 212 12.11 18.95 6.32
C GLN A 212 11.58 19.21 4.91
N SER A 213 10.35 19.72 4.82
CA SER A 213 9.77 20.18 3.56
C SER A 213 10.39 21.54 3.18
N VAL A 214 10.73 21.70 1.91
CA VAL A 214 11.13 22.99 1.33
C VAL A 214 9.92 23.84 0.95
N PHE A 215 8.73 23.24 0.90
CA PHE A 215 7.47 23.92 0.61
C PHE A 215 6.75 24.28 1.90
N GLN A 216 6.00 25.39 1.88
CA GLN A 216 5.14 25.79 3.01
C GLN A 216 3.79 25.04 3.04
N GLY A 217 3.57 24.12 2.09
CA GLY A 217 2.37 23.31 1.96
C GLY A 217 1.95 23.11 0.50
N PRO A 218 0.81 22.44 0.26
CA PRO A 218 0.36 22.07 -1.10
C PRO A 218 0.15 23.28 -2.03
N ASN A 219 -0.29 24.41 -1.46
CA ASN A 219 -0.57 25.65 -2.18
C ASN A 219 0.65 26.58 -2.32
N ASP A 220 1.84 26.14 -1.91
CA ASP A 220 3.06 26.91 -2.16
C ASP A 220 3.28 27.01 -3.67
N SER A 221 3.64 28.21 -4.13
CA SER A 221 3.92 28.52 -5.53
C SER A 221 5.36 29.01 -5.60
N PRO A 222 6.33 28.06 -5.61
CA PRO A 222 7.73 28.42 -5.69
C PRO A 222 7.99 29.15 -7.01
N ARG A 223 8.93 30.09 -6.98
CA ARG A 223 9.27 30.85 -8.20
C ARG A 223 9.72 29.89 -9.31
N PRO A 224 9.45 30.20 -10.59
CA PRO A 224 9.84 29.34 -11.70
C PRO A 224 11.36 29.05 -11.77
N ASP A 225 12.18 29.91 -11.18
CA ASP A 225 13.63 29.74 -11.12
C ASP A 225 14.12 28.93 -9.91
N TRP A 226 13.23 28.41 -9.05
CA TRP A 226 13.61 27.74 -7.80
C TRP A 226 14.61 26.59 -7.99
N ILE A 227 14.45 25.80 -9.06
CA ILE A 227 15.37 24.72 -9.44
C ILE A 227 16.81 25.21 -9.65
N TRP A 228 16.98 26.47 -10.07
CA TRP A 228 18.28 27.09 -10.33
C TRP A 228 18.86 27.81 -9.11
N ARG A 229 18.11 27.86 -8.00
CA ARG A 229 18.53 28.52 -6.75
C ARG A 229 19.09 27.54 -5.73
N LEU A 230 19.03 26.24 -6.04
CA LEU A 230 19.71 25.19 -5.28
C LEU A 230 21.21 25.51 -5.18
N ASN A 231 21.74 25.42 -3.97
CA ASN A 231 23.14 25.71 -3.67
C ASN A 231 23.63 24.82 -2.53
N SER A 232 24.93 24.89 -2.21
CA SER A 232 25.58 24.05 -1.19
C SER A 232 24.91 24.12 0.20
N GLN A 233 24.26 25.23 0.55
CA GLN A 233 23.57 25.37 1.82
C GLN A 233 22.35 24.44 1.90
N HIS A 234 21.56 24.32 0.83
CA HIS A 234 20.40 23.42 0.78
C HIS A 234 20.80 21.95 1.01
N PHE A 235 21.93 21.52 0.42
CA PHE A 235 22.48 20.18 0.67
C PHE A 235 22.95 20.00 2.12
N SER A 236 23.58 21.02 2.69
CA SER A 236 24.09 20.98 4.07
C SER A 236 22.95 20.93 5.09
N GLU A 237 21.89 21.70 4.88
CA GLU A 237 20.68 21.73 5.71
C GLU A 237 19.93 20.39 5.67
N ARG A 238 19.93 19.70 4.52
CA ARG A 238 19.31 18.36 4.41
C ARG A 238 20.13 17.26 5.09
N LEU A 239 21.45 17.38 5.08
CA LEU A 239 22.36 16.44 5.74
C LEU A 239 22.44 16.67 7.26
N LEU A 240 22.28 17.91 7.71
CA LEU A 240 22.35 18.31 9.12
C LEU A 240 20.97 18.83 9.55
N ALA A 241 20.15 17.93 10.06
CA ALA A 241 18.82 18.27 10.52
C ALA A 241 18.89 19.33 11.65
N SER A 242 17.85 20.14 11.76
CA SER A 242 17.79 21.28 12.71
C SER A 242 17.91 20.88 14.19
N ASP A 243 17.75 19.60 14.49
CA ASP A 243 17.89 19.01 15.83
C ASP A 243 19.35 18.57 16.13
N GLY A 244 20.29 18.82 15.21
CA GLY A 244 21.70 18.48 15.34
C GLY A 244 22.04 17.04 14.94
N TRP A 245 21.08 16.28 14.41
CA TRP A 245 21.32 14.93 13.90
C TRP A 245 21.88 14.96 12.47
N VAL A 246 22.65 13.93 12.13
CA VAL A 246 23.17 13.73 10.78
C VAL A 246 22.25 12.76 10.04
N THR A 247 21.70 13.18 8.92
CA THR A 247 20.89 12.33 8.04
C THR A 247 21.80 11.33 7.34
N VAL A 248 21.79 10.07 7.79
CA VAL A 248 22.62 9.00 7.20
C VAL A 248 21.91 8.27 6.05
N TRP A 249 20.58 8.33 6.00
CA TRP A 249 19.78 7.74 4.94
C TRP A 249 18.48 8.52 4.80
N GLU A 250 18.08 8.78 3.56
CA GLU A 250 16.80 9.40 3.24
C GLU A 250 16.34 8.96 1.86
N SER A 251 15.04 8.69 1.74
CA SER A 251 14.31 8.65 0.49
C SER A 251 13.00 9.38 0.75
N SER A 252 12.82 10.56 0.20
CA SER A 252 11.60 11.35 0.41
C SER A 252 11.18 12.10 -0.85
N ASP A 253 9.87 12.29 -0.96
CA ASP A 253 9.21 13.11 -1.95
C ASP A 253 8.51 14.26 -1.24
N ASP A 254 8.79 15.48 -1.68
CA ASP A 254 8.18 16.71 -1.19
C ASP A 254 7.45 17.37 -2.37
N THR A 255 6.19 17.73 -2.19
CA THR A 255 5.33 18.16 -3.31
C THR A 255 4.43 19.34 -2.94
N SER A 256 4.28 20.24 -3.90
CA SER A 256 3.24 21.25 -4.01
C SER A 256 2.46 20.99 -5.30
N TYR A 257 1.40 21.75 -5.55
CA TYR A 257 0.67 21.64 -6.82
C TYR A 257 1.50 22.02 -8.05
N GLU A 258 2.51 22.88 -7.90
CA GLU A 258 3.28 23.42 -9.02
C GLU A 258 4.72 22.89 -9.10
N ALA A 259 5.21 22.23 -8.06
CA ALA A 259 6.58 21.75 -7.97
C ALA A 259 6.71 20.49 -7.12
N ALA A 260 7.70 19.66 -7.45
CA ALA A 260 8.08 18.48 -6.69
C ALA A 260 9.60 18.45 -6.48
N GLN A 261 10.03 17.91 -5.34
CA GLN A 261 11.42 17.61 -5.03
C GLN A 261 11.52 16.16 -4.57
N GLN A 262 12.49 15.44 -5.13
CA GLN A 262 12.90 14.13 -4.62
C GLN A 262 14.25 14.28 -3.93
N VAL A 263 14.38 13.73 -2.72
CA VAL A 263 15.62 13.73 -1.95
C VAL A 263 16.05 12.29 -1.69
N LEU A 264 17.26 11.97 -2.14
CA LEU A 264 17.90 10.69 -1.87
C LEU A 264 19.23 10.93 -1.16
N ILE A 265 19.35 10.40 0.05
CA ILE A 265 20.60 10.38 0.82
C ILE A 265 20.94 8.92 1.12
N ARG A 266 22.15 8.51 0.74
CA ARG A 266 22.71 7.20 1.04
C ARG A 266 24.09 7.40 1.66
N SER A 267 24.34 6.75 2.79
CA SER A 267 25.66 6.77 3.43
C SER A 267 26.35 5.42 3.36
N ALA A 268 27.67 5.45 3.40
CA ALA A 268 28.51 4.26 3.54
C ALA A 268 29.52 4.48 4.67
N LEU A 269 29.69 3.47 5.53
CA LEU A 269 30.72 3.48 6.56
C LEU A 269 32.06 3.11 5.94
N VAL A 270 33.04 4.01 6.08
CA VAL A 270 34.40 3.83 5.55
C VAL A 270 35.43 4.24 6.60
N THR A 271 36.60 3.61 6.55
CA THR A 271 37.71 4.07 7.37
C THR A 271 38.20 5.44 6.87
N PRO A 272 38.76 6.30 7.74
CA PRO A 272 39.20 7.64 7.36
C PRO A 272 40.17 7.65 6.16
N GLU A 273 41.01 6.62 6.05
CA GLU A 273 41.99 6.46 4.99
C GLU A 273 41.34 6.22 3.61
N LYS A 274 40.15 5.60 3.59
CA LYS A 274 39.42 5.25 2.36
C LYS A 274 38.33 6.26 1.99
N ALA A 275 37.98 7.17 2.89
CA ALA A 275 36.88 8.12 2.70
C ALA A 275 37.02 8.95 1.41
N ARG A 276 38.21 9.52 1.17
CA ARG A 276 38.48 10.30 -0.04
C ARG A 276 38.41 9.46 -1.32
N ALA A 277 38.91 8.23 -1.28
CA ALA A 277 38.89 7.33 -2.42
C ALA A 277 37.44 6.96 -2.78
N LEU A 278 36.59 6.68 -1.79
CA LEU A 278 35.17 6.43 -2.02
C LEU A 278 34.46 7.66 -2.59
N ALA A 279 34.71 8.86 -2.04
CA ALA A 279 34.08 10.08 -2.53
C ALA A 279 34.40 10.35 -4.01
N LEU A 280 35.65 10.15 -4.42
CA LEU A 280 36.06 10.27 -5.83
C LEU A 280 35.43 9.18 -6.71
N ALA A 281 35.35 7.94 -6.22
CA ALA A 281 34.70 6.86 -6.93
C ALA A 281 33.21 7.16 -7.18
N LEU A 282 32.48 7.61 -6.16
CA LEU A 282 31.06 7.97 -6.29
C LEU A 282 30.82 9.18 -7.22
N GLN A 283 31.74 10.14 -7.26
CA GLN A 283 31.64 11.29 -8.18
C GLN A 283 31.88 10.92 -9.65
N THR A 284 32.52 9.79 -9.92
CA THR A 284 32.95 9.40 -11.27
C THR A 284 32.26 8.12 -11.75
N ALA A 285 31.53 7.44 -10.87
CA ALA A 285 30.75 6.27 -11.22
C ALA A 285 29.64 6.66 -12.21
N PRO A 286 29.38 5.84 -13.25
CA PRO A 286 28.20 6.02 -14.07
C PRO A 286 26.96 5.85 -13.20
N SER A 287 26.06 6.82 -13.29
CA SER A 287 24.70 6.78 -12.77
C SER A 287 23.83 5.82 -13.56
#